data_AF-A0A9D2NQX2-F1
#
_entry.id   AF-A0A9D2NQX2-F1
#
_cell.length_a   1.000
_cell.length_b   1.000
_cell.length_c   1.000
_cell.angle_alpha   90.00
_cell.angle_beta   90.00
_cell.angle_gamma   90.00
#
_symmetry.space_group_name_H-M   'P 1'
#
loop_
_entity.id
_entity.type
_entity.pdbx_description
1 polymer ?
#
loop_
_entity_poly.entity_id
_entity_poly.type
_entity_poly.pdbx_seq_one_letter_code
_entity_poly.pdbx_strand_id
1 'polypeptide(L)'
;MANRRLIITFALVFALAFSLFYYVLFTTVDFGSVSTQQRTLYLNQVGIYEESENAKKICAQLEEQGLTPYQIEQDGRQIVMTSVYEDETKTEEEGKHLEKMELAYITKKITVEGEEMSKAVDDQDYQKVLQAMKDESS
;
A
#
# COMPACT_ATOMS: atom_id res chain seq x y z
N MET A 1 33.42 55.50 7.07
CA MET A 1 31.96 55.25 7.23
C MET A 1 31.26 54.82 5.94
N ALA A 2 31.72 55.23 4.74
CA ALA A 2 31.10 54.86 3.45
C ALA A 2 31.09 53.35 3.16
N ASN A 3 32.22 52.66 3.40
CA ASN A 3 32.35 51.22 3.14
C ASN A 3 31.38 50.37 3.98
N ARG A 4 31.10 50.79 5.22
CA ARG A 4 30.16 50.09 6.10
C ARG A 4 28.73 50.16 5.59
N ARG A 5 28.32 51.31 5.03
CA ARG A 5 26.99 51.48 4.41
C ARG A 5 26.88 50.65 3.13
N LEU A 6 27.95 50.62 2.33
CA LEU A 6 28.01 49.83 1.10
C LEU A 6 27.91 48.32 1.39
N ILE A 7 28.63 47.82 2.40
CA ILE A 7 28.53 46.42 2.84
C ILE A 7 27.11 46.07 3.32
N ILE A 8 26.46 46.95 4.08
CA ILE A 8 25.09 46.74 4.56
C ILE A 8 24.09 46.71 3.38
N THR A 9 24.24 47.61 2.41
CA THR A 9 23.40 47.62 1.21
C THR A 9 23.57 46.34 0.40
N PHE A 10 24.82 45.87 0.20
CA PHE A 10 25.07 44.60 -0.48
C PHE A 10 24.48 43.42 0.29
N ALA A 11 24.62 43.38 1.62
CA ALA A 11 24.03 42.33 2.46
C ALA A 11 22.51 42.28 2.35
N LEU A 12 21.82 43.43 2.30
CA LEU A 12 20.38 43.52 2.10
C LEU A 12 19.94 43.01 0.72
N VAL A 13 20.67 43.38 -0.33
CA VAL A 13 20.40 42.91 -1.70
C VAL A 13 20.60 41.40 -1.80
N PHE A 14 21.69 40.87 -1.22
CA PHE A 14 21.94 39.44 -1.19
C PHE A 14 20.88 38.71 -0.35
N ALA A 15 20.45 39.25 0.79
CA ALA A 15 19.39 38.63 1.60
C ALA A 15 18.06 38.55 0.83
N LEU A 16 17.69 39.60 0.09
CA LEU A 16 16.51 39.59 -0.77
C LEU A 16 16.66 38.59 -1.92
N ALA A 17 17.82 38.55 -2.58
CA ALA A 17 18.10 37.59 -3.65
C ALA A 17 18.05 36.14 -3.15
N PHE A 18 18.65 35.85 -1.99
CA PHE A 18 18.57 34.54 -1.36
C PHE A 18 17.14 34.19 -0.96
N SER A 19 16.36 35.13 -0.42
CA SER A 19 14.95 34.87 -0.08
C SER A 19 14.11 34.50 -1.30
N LEU A 20 14.32 35.18 -2.43
CA LEU A 20 13.66 34.87 -3.69
C LEU A 20 14.15 33.52 -4.24
N PHE A 21 15.45 33.25 -4.16
CA PHE A 21 16.02 31.96 -4.56
C PHE A 21 15.43 30.82 -3.73
N TYR A 22 15.30 30.98 -2.41
CA TYR A 22 14.66 29.97 -1.55
C TYR A 22 13.17 29.84 -1.85
N TYR A 23 12.45 30.93 -2.13
CA TYR A 23 11.03 30.86 -2.52
C TYR A 23 10.83 30.12 -3.84
N VAL A 24 11.65 30.40 -4.85
CA VAL A 24 11.63 29.67 -6.12
C VAL A 24 12.03 28.23 -5.89
N LEU A 25 13.09 27.96 -5.14
CA LEU A 25 13.51 26.60 -4.80
C LEU A 25 12.38 25.85 -4.09
N PHE A 26 11.66 26.44 -3.14
CA PHE A 26 10.54 25.80 -2.45
C PHE A 26 9.28 25.61 -3.32
N THR A 27 9.12 26.39 -4.39
CA THR A 27 7.98 26.28 -5.32
C THR A 27 8.29 25.43 -6.56
N THR A 28 9.55 25.35 -6.98
CA THR A 28 10.00 24.55 -8.14
C THR A 28 10.60 23.21 -7.74
N VAL A 29 11.24 23.12 -6.58
CA VAL A 29 11.50 21.82 -5.97
C VAL A 29 10.15 21.41 -5.43
N ASP A 30 9.46 20.60 -6.22
CA ASP A 30 8.46 19.70 -5.70
C ASP A 30 9.22 18.86 -4.67
N PHE A 31 9.21 19.30 -3.41
CA PHE A 31 9.38 18.41 -2.27
C PHE A 31 8.14 17.55 -2.33
N GLY A 32 8.15 16.65 -3.32
CA GLY A 32 6.99 15.99 -3.88
C GLY A 32 6.15 15.67 -2.71
N SER A 33 4.94 16.26 -2.69
CA SER A 33 3.96 16.01 -1.64
C SER A 33 4.22 14.60 -1.18
N VAL A 34 4.71 14.42 0.04
CA VAL A 34 4.67 13.12 0.67
C VAL A 34 3.18 12.93 0.96
N SER A 35 2.35 12.89 -0.09
CA SER A 35 1.32 11.90 -0.20
C SER A 35 2.08 10.62 0.06
N THR A 36 2.12 10.23 1.33
CA THR A 36 2.07 8.84 1.69
C THR A 36 1.10 8.24 0.70
N GLN A 37 1.66 7.58 -0.31
CA GLN A 37 0.89 7.04 -1.41
C GLN A 37 0.13 5.89 -0.75
N GLN A 38 -1.09 6.22 -0.34
CA GLN A 38 -1.91 5.41 0.52
C GLN A 38 -2.89 4.70 -0.41
N ARG A 39 -2.74 3.39 -0.53
CA ARG A 39 -3.61 2.56 -1.35
C ARG A 39 -4.47 1.71 -0.44
N THR A 40 -5.76 1.68 -0.72
CA THR A 40 -6.71 0.83 0.01
C THR A 40 -7.02 -0.38 -0.83
N LEU A 41 -6.88 -1.56 -0.26
CA LEU A 41 -7.29 -2.82 -0.88
C LEU A 41 -8.36 -3.50 -0.04
N TYR A 42 -9.24 -4.21 -0.72
CA TYR A 42 -10.28 -5.06 -0.18
C TYR A 42 -9.96 -6.49 -0.58
N LEU A 43 -10.16 -7.44 0.34
CA LEU A 43 -9.84 -8.84 0.11
C LEU A 43 -10.78 -9.75 0.89
N ASN A 44 -10.98 -10.98 0.40
CA ASN A 44 -11.78 -11.99 1.07
C ASN A 44 -10.87 -13.04 1.70
N GLN A 45 -10.87 -13.12 3.03
CA GLN A 45 -10.23 -14.21 3.74
C GLN A 45 -11.15 -15.42 3.82
N VAL A 46 -10.71 -16.55 3.27
CA VAL A 46 -11.50 -17.79 3.18
C VAL A 46 -11.27 -18.68 4.40
N GLY A 47 -10.09 -18.62 5.02
CA GLY A 47 -9.83 -19.42 6.22
C GLY A 47 -8.45 -19.23 6.83
N ILE A 48 -8.29 -19.84 8.01
CA ILE A 48 -7.04 -19.96 8.76
C ILE A 48 -6.86 -21.45 9.07
N TYR A 49 -5.71 -22.01 8.69
CA TYR A 49 -5.44 -23.45 8.76
C TYR A 49 -4.16 -23.71 9.54
N GLU A 50 -4.17 -24.72 10.40
CA GLU A 50 -2.95 -25.13 11.13
C GLU A 50 -2.03 -25.96 10.23
N GLU A 51 -2.60 -26.70 9.28
CA GLU A 51 -1.86 -27.55 8.35
C GLU A 51 -1.78 -26.93 6.95
N SER A 52 -0.57 -26.91 6.38
CA SER A 52 -0.32 -26.40 5.02
C SER A 52 -1.08 -27.19 3.94
N GLU A 53 -1.32 -28.48 4.15
CA GLU A 53 -2.08 -29.30 3.19
C GLU A 53 -3.53 -28.85 3.05
N ASN A 54 -4.17 -28.45 4.16
CA ASN A 54 -5.55 -27.99 4.13
C ASN A 54 -5.67 -26.63 3.45
N ALA A 55 -4.72 -25.72 3.71
CA ALA A 55 -4.63 -24.45 2.99
C ALA A 55 -4.47 -24.67 1.48
N LYS A 56 -3.58 -25.60 1.06
CA LYS A 56 -3.35 -25.92 -0.36
C LYS A 56 -4.59 -26.45 -1.06
N LYS A 57 -5.38 -27.30 -0.41
CA LYS A 57 -6.65 -27.80 -0.98
C LYS A 57 -7.62 -26.66 -1.28
N ILE A 58 -7.71 -25.70 -0.37
CA ILE A 58 -8.58 -24.53 -0.53
C ILE A 58 -8.05 -23.61 -1.63
N CYS A 59 -6.72 -23.39 -1.71
CA CYS A 59 -6.12 -22.66 -2.82
C CYS A 59 -6.45 -23.30 -4.17
N ALA A 60 -6.29 -24.63 -4.30
CA ALA A 60 -6.64 -25.34 -5.54
C ALA A 60 -8.12 -25.19 -5.89
N GLN A 61 -9.01 -25.29 -4.90
CA GLN A 61 -10.45 -25.09 -5.12
C GLN A 61 -10.77 -23.67 -5.61
N LEU A 62 -10.06 -22.65 -5.12
CA LEU A 62 -10.21 -21.26 -5.58
C LEU A 62 -9.69 -21.08 -7.02
N GLU A 63 -8.55 -21.67 -7.35
CA GLU A 63 -7.96 -21.64 -8.70
C GLU A 63 -8.87 -22.31 -9.75
N GLU A 64 -9.50 -23.44 -9.40
CA GLU A 64 -10.44 -24.14 -10.28
C GLU A 64 -11.65 -23.27 -10.66
N GLN A 65 -12.00 -22.29 -9.82
CA GLN A 65 -13.08 -21.33 -10.09
C GLN A 65 -12.60 -20.05 -10.77
N GLY A 66 -11.30 -19.97 -11.12
CA GLY A 66 -10.71 -18.78 -11.74
C GLY A 66 -10.43 -17.65 -10.77
N LEU A 67 -10.48 -17.91 -9.46
CA LEU A 67 -10.06 -16.95 -8.43
C LEU A 67 -8.56 -17.11 -8.16
N THR A 68 -7.90 -16.02 -7.80
CA THR A 68 -6.47 -16.04 -7.45
C THR A 68 -6.33 -16.16 -5.93
N PRO A 69 -5.89 -17.32 -5.39
CA PRO A 69 -5.63 -17.45 -3.97
C PRO A 69 -4.27 -16.85 -3.59
N TYR A 70 -4.20 -16.34 -2.37
CA TYR A 70 -2.98 -15.88 -1.72
C TYR A 70 -2.88 -16.57 -0.36
N GLN A 71 -1.70 -17.14 -0.08
CA GLN A 71 -1.41 -17.81 1.18
C GLN A 71 -0.30 -17.06 1.91
N ILE A 72 -0.54 -16.73 3.17
CA ILE A 72 0.48 -16.19 4.08
C ILE A 72 0.55 -17.03 5.35
N GLU A 73 1.74 -17.09 5.96
CA GLU A 73 1.92 -17.72 7.26
C GLU A 73 1.96 -16.65 8.35
N GLN A 74 1.07 -16.74 9.35
CA GLN A 74 1.01 -15.84 10.50
C GLN A 74 0.81 -16.68 11.77
N ASP A 75 1.65 -16.46 12.79
CA ASP A 75 1.62 -17.19 14.07
C ASP A 75 1.63 -18.73 13.92
N GLY A 76 2.40 -19.24 12.95
CA GLY A 76 2.48 -20.67 12.64
C GLY A 76 1.23 -21.26 11.96
N ARG A 77 0.29 -20.41 11.54
CA ARG A 77 -0.94 -20.78 10.83
C ARG A 77 -0.93 -20.21 9.42
N GLN A 78 -1.57 -20.94 8.51
CA GLN A 78 -1.69 -20.57 7.10
C GLN A 78 -3.02 -19.85 6.88
N ILE A 79 -2.97 -18.58 6.49
CA ILE A 79 -4.15 -17.77 6.17
C ILE A 79 -4.31 -17.76 4.65
N VAL A 80 -5.51 -18.11 4.18
CA VAL A 80 -5.86 -18.10 2.75
C VAL A 80 -6.79 -16.94 2.46
N MET A 81 -6.43 -16.16 1.46
CA MET A 81 -7.13 -14.96 1.01
C MET A 81 -7.32 -14.98 -0.51
N THR A 82 -8.28 -14.24 -1.03
CA THR A 82 -8.53 -14.08 -2.46
C THR A 82 -9.22 -12.74 -2.75
N SER A 83 -9.52 -12.46 -4.02
CA SER A 83 -10.25 -11.27 -4.47
C SER A 83 -9.64 -9.95 -3.98
N VAL A 84 -8.31 -9.81 -4.06
CA VAL A 84 -7.57 -8.63 -3.61
C VAL A 84 -7.66 -7.53 -4.67
N TYR A 85 -8.43 -6.47 -4.39
CA TYR A 85 -8.67 -5.37 -5.33
C TYR A 85 -8.75 -4.02 -4.63
N GLU A 86 -8.53 -2.92 -5.36
CA GLU A 86 -8.84 -1.57 -4.87
C GLU A 86 -10.36 -1.28 -4.84
N ASP A 87 -11.15 -2.09 -5.55
CA ASP A 87 -12.61 -1.95 -5.67
C ASP A 87 -13.33 -2.89 -4.69
N GLU A 88 -13.97 -2.30 -3.67
CA GLU A 88 -14.77 -3.01 -2.67
C GLU A 88 -15.94 -3.79 -3.28
N THR A 89 -16.63 -3.20 -4.27
CA THR A 89 -17.83 -3.82 -4.88
C THR A 89 -17.45 -5.09 -5.60
N LYS A 90 -16.31 -5.08 -6.31
CA LYS A 90 -15.78 -6.26 -7.00
C LYS A 90 -15.41 -7.35 -6.00
N THR A 91 -14.72 -6.99 -4.92
CA THR A 91 -14.39 -7.96 -3.85
C THR A 91 -15.64 -8.55 -3.21
N GLU A 92 -16.67 -7.74 -2.94
CA GLU A 92 -17.94 -8.23 -2.39
C GLU A 92 -18.70 -9.17 -3.35
N GLU A 93 -18.70 -8.87 -4.65
CA GLU A 93 -19.35 -9.70 -5.66
C GLU A 93 -18.70 -11.09 -5.74
N GLU A 94 -17.37 -11.15 -5.78
CA GLU A 94 -16.63 -12.41 -5.72
C GLU A 94 -16.80 -13.10 -4.36
N GLY A 95 -16.94 -12.34 -3.27
CA GLY A 95 -17.30 -12.87 -1.95
C GLY A 95 -18.63 -13.63 -1.96
N LYS A 96 -19.67 -13.06 -2.57
CA LYS A 96 -20.96 -13.74 -2.75
C LYS A 96 -20.84 -15.01 -3.62
N HIS A 97 -19.85 -15.07 -4.51
CA HIS A 97 -19.56 -16.30 -5.26
C HIS A 97 -19.00 -17.39 -4.35
N LEU A 98 -18.10 -17.05 -3.42
CA LEU A 98 -17.58 -17.97 -2.39
C LEU A 98 -18.70 -18.55 -1.51
N GLU A 99 -19.66 -17.71 -1.11
CA GLU A 99 -20.83 -18.14 -0.33
C GLU A 99 -21.66 -19.21 -1.07
N LYS A 100 -21.86 -19.05 -2.38
CA LYS A 100 -22.57 -20.04 -3.22
C LYS A 100 -21.83 -21.37 -3.30
N MET A 101 -20.53 -21.37 -3.06
CA MET A 101 -19.68 -22.55 -3.03
C MET A 101 -19.58 -23.19 -1.63
N GLU A 102 -20.40 -22.75 -0.68
CA GLU A 102 -20.36 -23.18 0.72
C GLU A 102 -19.02 -22.87 1.41
N LEU A 103 -18.23 -21.93 0.85
CA LEU A 103 -17.03 -21.40 1.48
C LEU A 103 -17.39 -20.17 2.30
N ALA A 104 -17.13 -20.24 3.61
CA ALA A 104 -17.20 -19.07 4.47
C ALA A 104 -16.10 -18.07 4.07
N TYR A 105 -16.41 -16.78 4.09
CA TYR A 105 -15.42 -15.73 3.85
C TYR A 105 -15.62 -14.55 4.79
N ILE A 106 -14.56 -13.78 4.97
CA ILE A 106 -14.57 -12.49 5.68
C ILE A 106 -13.92 -11.46 4.79
N THR A 107 -14.67 -10.42 4.39
CA THR A 107 -14.09 -9.27 3.69
C THR A 107 -13.30 -8.42 4.67
N LYS A 108 -12.06 -8.12 4.30
CA LYS A 108 -11.14 -7.26 5.04
C LYS A 108 -10.74 -6.07 4.18
N LYS A 109 -10.58 -4.93 4.84
CA LYS A 109 -10.01 -3.73 4.26
C LYS A 109 -8.61 -3.55 4.82
N ILE A 110 -7.67 -3.30 3.92
CA ILE A 110 -6.27 -3.07 4.26
C ILE A 110 -5.82 -1.76 3.62
N THR A 111 -4.92 -1.07 4.28
CA THR A 111 -4.37 0.18 3.79
C THR A 111 -2.87 0.06 3.83
N VAL A 112 -2.25 0.23 2.67
CA VAL A 112 -0.80 0.24 2.55
C VAL A 112 -0.32 1.65 2.31
N GLU A 113 0.80 1.99 2.97
CA GLU A 113 1.45 3.28 2.85
C GLU A 113 2.90 3.07 2.40
N GLY A 114 3.40 4.01 1.62
CA GLY A 114 4.78 4.01 1.12
C GLY A 114 4.87 3.71 -0.36
N GLU A 115 5.90 4.29 -0.99
CA GLU A 115 6.15 4.20 -2.43
C GLU A 115 6.36 2.75 -2.88
N GLU A 116 7.09 1.94 -2.09
CA GLU A 116 7.35 0.54 -2.43
C GLU A 116 6.06 -0.30 -2.45
N MET A 117 5.19 -0.13 -1.46
CA MET A 117 3.94 -0.88 -1.37
C MET A 117 2.93 -0.40 -2.43
N SER A 118 2.85 0.91 -2.66
CA SER A 118 2.02 1.45 -3.75
C SER A 118 2.44 0.92 -5.11
N LYS A 119 3.74 0.83 -5.36
CA LYS A 119 4.26 0.24 -6.59
C LYS A 119 3.94 -1.25 -6.68
N ALA A 120 4.03 -2.00 -5.58
CA ALA A 120 3.63 -3.40 -5.57
C ALA A 120 2.14 -3.59 -5.89
N VAL A 121 1.27 -2.66 -5.47
CA VAL A 121 -0.14 -2.63 -5.86
C VAL A 121 -0.30 -2.36 -7.36
N ASP A 122 0.41 -1.38 -7.90
CA ASP A 122 0.37 -1.05 -9.33
C ASP A 122 0.89 -2.20 -10.21
N ASP A 123 1.91 -2.91 -9.74
CA ASP A 123 2.49 -4.11 -10.38
C ASP A 123 1.62 -5.38 -10.16
N GLN A 124 0.52 -5.27 -9.42
CA GLN A 124 -0.37 -6.37 -9.02
C GLN A 124 0.32 -7.50 -8.21
N ASP A 125 1.45 -7.19 -7.56
CA ASP A 125 2.18 -8.09 -6.66
C ASP A 125 1.55 -8.08 -5.26
N TYR A 126 0.30 -8.57 -5.19
CA TYR A 126 -0.46 -8.61 -3.95
C TYR A 126 0.13 -9.61 -2.94
N GLN A 127 0.92 -10.59 -3.39
CA GLN A 127 1.60 -11.52 -2.48
C GLN A 127 2.64 -10.78 -1.63
N LYS A 128 3.44 -9.91 -2.25
CA LYS A 128 4.38 -9.05 -1.53
C LYS A 128 3.67 -8.10 -0.58
N VAL A 129 2.57 -7.48 -1.03
CA VAL A 129 1.75 -6.57 -0.21
C VAL A 129 1.22 -7.25 1.05
N LEU A 130 0.65 -8.46 0.92
CA LEU A 130 0.09 -9.21 2.03
C LEU A 130 1.17 -9.70 3.02
N GLN A 131 2.36 -10.04 2.52
CA GLN A 131 3.49 -10.41 3.38
C GLN A 131 4.02 -9.24 4.19
N ALA A 132 4.16 -8.05 3.58
CA ALA A 132 4.67 -6.87 4.26
C ALA A 132 3.78 -6.43 5.44
N MET A 133 2.45 -6.54 5.30
CA MET A 133 1.53 -6.18 6.38
C MET A 133 1.59 -7.10 7.61
N LYS A 134 2.01 -8.35 7.43
CA LYS A 134 2.25 -9.25 8.57
C LYS A 134 3.36 -8.69 9.45
N ASP A 135 4.43 -8.22 8.83
CA ASP A 135 5.64 -7.79 9.52
C ASP A 135 5.42 -6.48 10.31
N GLU A 136 4.50 -5.61 9.87
CA GLU A 136 4.12 -4.38 10.60
C GLU A 136 3.24 -4.62 11.84
N SER A 137 2.63 -5.79 11.97
CA SER A 137 1.74 -6.12 13.09
C SER A 137 2.45 -6.77 14.29
N SER A 138 3.79 -6.88 14.26
CA SER A 138 4.63 -7.54 15.28
C SER A 138 5.30 -6.57 16.25
#